data_AF-A0A5J4Q6T4-F1
#
_entry.id   AF-A0A5J4Q6T4-F1
#
_cell.length_a   1.000
_cell.length_b   1.000
_cell.length_c   1.000
_cell.angle_alpha   90.00
_cell.angle_beta   90.00
_cell.angle_gamma   90.00
#
_symmetry.space_group_name_H-M   'P 1'
#
loop_
_entity.id
_entity.type
_entity.pdbx_description
1 polymer ?
#
loop_
_entity_poly.entity_id
_entity_poly.type
_entity_poly.pdbx_seq_one_letter_code
_entity_poly.pdbx_strand_id
1 'polypeptide(L)'
;MNNPIDVMVANASHEIYVDTILATITAAAKVRGTGIAKRTHEYVAQKMKEGKAIIALCGEEFAGFCYIETWGNKQYVANSGL
;
A
#
# COMPACT_ATOMS: atom_id res chain seq x y z
N MET A 1 -17.74 -17.84 8.66
CA MET A 1 -16.40 -18.24 9.14
C MET A 1 -15.55 -16.98 9.15
N ASN A 2 -14.83 -16.69 10.23
CA ASN A 2 -13.86 -15.58 10.24
C ASN A 2 -12.64 -16.09 9.46
N ASN A 3 -12.45 -15.61 8.23
CA ASN A 3 -11.16 -15.80 7.57
C ASN A 3 -10.14 -14.89 8.29
N PRO A 4 -8.99 -15.42 8.72
CA PRO A 4 -7.96 -14.59 9.34
C PRO A 4 -7.44 -13.57 8.32
N ILE A 5 -7.10 -12.37 8.81
CA ILE A 5 -6.38 -11.37 8.02
C ILE A 5 -4.88 -11.61 8.23
N ASP A 6 -4.18 -11.92 7.15
CA ASP A 6 -2.74 -12.07 7.12
C ASP A 6 -2.07 -10.75 6.76
N VAL A 7 -1.20 -10.25 7.63
CA VAL A 7 -0.44 -9.01 7.43
C VAL A 7 1.03 -9.34 7.24
N MET A 8 1.61 -8.91 6.12
CA MET A 8 2.97 -9.29 5.74
C MET A 8 3.70 -8.18 4.99
N VAL A 9 5.04 -8.28 4.94
CA VAL A 9 5.84 -7.44 4.03
C VAL A 9 5.51 -7.84 2.60
N ALA A 10 5.01 -6.87 1.83
CA ALA A 10 4.73 -7.07 0.42
C ALA A 10 6.03 -7.22 -0.36
N ASN A 11 5.99 -8.08 -1.38
CA ASN A 11 7.08 -8.35 -2.30
C ASN A 11 6.54 -8.34 -3.75
N ALA A 12 7.38 -8.65 -4.74
CA ALA A 12 7.00 -8.61 -6.15
C ALA A 12 5.76 -9.45 -6.53
N SER A 13 5.47 -10.56 -5.83
CA SER A 13 4.27 -11.37 -6.13
C SER A 13 2.96 -10.64 -5.83
N HIS A 14 3.00 -9.57 -5.03
CA HIS A 14 1.84 -8.78 -4.64
C HIS A 14 1.56 -7.61 -5.61
N GLU A 15 2.35 -7.47 -6.68
CA GLU A 15 2.15 -6.43 -7.71
C GLU A 15 0.76 -6.52 -8.36
N ILE A 16 0.15 -7.72 -8.36
CA ILE A 16 -1.24 -7.95 -8.81
C ILE A 16 -2.28 -7.10 -8.07
N TYR A 17 -1.98 -6.61 -6.87
CA TYR A 17 -2.89 -5.79 -6.06
C TYR A 17 -2.71 -4.28 -6.26
N VAL A 18 -1.71 -3.84 -7.03
CA VAL A 18 -1.35 -2.40 -7.13
C VAL A 18 -2.49 -1.55 -7.67
N ASP A 19 -3.20 -2.02 -8.70
CA ASP A 19 -4.32 -1.27 -9.27
C ASP A 19 -5.48 -1.14 -8.26
N THR A 20 -5.75 -2.20 -7.50
CA THR A 20 -6.71 -2.18 -6.39
C THR A 20 -6.29 -1.17 -5.31
N ILE A 21 -5.00 -1.17 -4.92
CA ILE A 21 -4.45 -0.22 -3.94
C ILE A 21 -4.65 1.23 -4.41
N LEU A 22 -4.30 1.54 -5.66
CA LEU A 22 -4.41 2.89 -6.22
C LEU A 22 -5.87 3.35 -6.33
N ALA A 23 -6.77 2.45 -6.72
CA ALA A 23 -8.20 2.71 -6.76
C ALA A 23 -8.74 3.02 -5.36
N THR A 24 -8.38 2.22 -4.35
CA THR A 24 -8.87 2.42 -2.98
C THR A 24 -8.31 3.69 -2.34
N ILE A 25 -7.03 4.02 -2.56
CA ILE A 25 -6.43 5.30 -2.12
C ILE A 25 -7.20 6.49 -2.71
N THR A 26 -7.54 6.42 -3.99
CA THR A 26 -8.29 7.47 -4.67
C THR A 26 -9.72 7.57 -4.12
N ALA A 27 -10.39 6.44 -3.91
CA ALA A 27 -11.74 6.38 -3.36
C ALA A 27 -11.79 6.95 -1.93
N ALA A 28 -10.84 6.59 -1.07
CA ALA A 28 -10.76 7.08 0.30
C ALA A 28 -10.50 8.60 0.37
N ALA A 29 -9.62 9.13 -0.49
CA ALA A 29 -9.38 10.56 -0.59
C ALA A 29 -10.64 11.33 -1.03
N LYS A 30 -11.40 10.76 -1.98
CA LYS A 30 -12.66 11.33 -2.45
C LYS A 30 -13.71 11.40 -1.33
N VAL A 31 -13.85 10.35 -0.53
CA VAL A 31 -14.78 10.33 0.62
C VAL A 31 -14.43 11.42 1.64
N ARG A 32 -13.13 11.68 1.85
CA ARG A 32 -12.65 12.71 2.78
C ARG A 32 -12.74 14.13 2.23
N GLY A 33 -13.12 14.31 0.95
CA GLY A 33 -13.15 15.63 0.30
C GLY A 33 -11.76 16.24 0.12
N THR A 34 -10.69 15.44 0.19
CA THR A 34 -9.31 15.91 0.06
C THR A 34 -8.74 15.54 -1.30
N GLY A 35 -7.94 16.43 -1.90
CA GLY A 35 -7.06 16.05 -3.00
C GLY A 35 -6.03 15.02 -2.55
N ILE A 36 -5.57 14.16 -3.46
CA ILE A 36 -4.48 13.23 -3.21
C ILE A 36 -3.52 13.21 -4.39
N ALA A 37 -2.23 13.34 -4.11
CA ALA A 37 -1.20 13.11 -5.12
C ALA A 37 -1.28 11.64 -5.54
N LYS A 38 -1.50 11.37 -6.82
CA LYS A 38 -1.56 9.99 -7.32
C LYS A 38 -0.17 9.37 -7.25
N ARG A 39 -0.12 8.09 -6.86
CA ARG A 39 1.08 7.26 -7.02
C ARG A 39 0.95 6.55 -8.35
N THR A 40 2.08 6.28 -9.00
CA THR A 40 2.08 5.44 -10.20
C THR A 40 2.15 3.97 -9.79
N HIS A 41 1.78 3.09 -10.71
CA HIS A 41 1.87 1.64 -10.49
C HIS A 41 3.31 1.25 -10.17
N GLU A 42 4.28 1.76 -10.94
CA GLU A 42 5.70 1.49 -10.81
C GLU A 42 6.23 1.92 -9.44
N TYR A 43 5.78 3.06 -8.92
CA TYR A 43 6.21 3.53 -7.61
C TYR A 43 5.78 2.57 -6.49
N VAL A 44 4.53 2.10 -6.51
CA VAL A 44 4.02 1.16 -5.50
C VAL A 44 4.71 -0.20 -5.63
N ALA A 45 4.83 -0.73 -6.86
CA ALA A 45 5.52 -1.97 -7.14
C ALA A 45 6.99 -1.93 -6.69
N GLN A 46 7.67 -0.80 -6.88
CA GLN A 46 9.04 -0.59 -6.43
C GLN A 46 9.13 -0.65 -4.90
N LYS A 47 8.19 -0.05 -4.15
CA LYS A 47 8.16 -0.16 -2.68
C LYS A 47 7.99 -1.59 -2.20
N MET A 48 7.22 -2.42 -2.90
CA MET A 48 7.11 -3.85 -2.62
C MET A 48 8.44 -4.57 -2.87
N LYS A 49 9.10 -4.30 -4.01
CA LYS A 49 10.40 -4.88 -4.36
C LYS A 49 11.51 -4.50 -3.36
N GLU A 50 11.43 -3.31 -2.79
CA GLU A 50 12.35 -2.82 -1.75
C GLU A 50 12.04 -3.35 -0.33
N GLY A 51 10.97 -4.12 -0.14
CA GLY A 51 10.52 -4.54 1.20
C GLY A 51 10.02 -3.38 2.07
N LYS A 52 9.62 -2.28 1.44
CA LYS A 52 9.11 -1.05 2.10
C LYS A 52 7.59 -0.91 1.98
N ALA A 53 6.89 -2.00 1.69
CA ALA A 53 5.45 -2.04 1.65
C ALA A 53 4.93 -3.20 2.52
N ILE A 54 3.76 -2.98 3.11
CA ILE A 54 3.02 -3.91 3.94
C ILE A 54 1.67 -4.10 3.28
N ILE A 55 1.22 -5.34 3.16
CA ILE A 55 -0.10 -5.69 2.64
C ILE A 55 -0.84 -6.57 3.64
N ALA A 56 -2.14 -6.34 3.77
CA ALA A 56 -3.05 -7.17 4.53
C ALA A 56 -3.99 -7.88 3.55
N LEU A 57 -4.12 -9.21 3.69
CA LEU A 57 -4.99 -10.03 2.85
C LEU A 57 -5.93 -10.88 3.70
N CYS A 58 -7.16 -11.06 3.24
CA CYS A 58 -8.11 -12.04 3.76
C CYS A 58 -8.22 -13.18 2.74
N GLY A 59 -7.30 -14.15 2.81
CA GLY A 59 -7.09 -15.09 1.70
C GLY A 59 -6.43 -14.39 0.50
N GLU A 60 -7.12 -14.33 -0.64
CA GLU A 60 -6.68 -13.57 -1.82
C GLU A 60 -7.33 -12.17 -1.90
N GLU A 61 -8.19 -11.82 -0.95
CA GLU A 61 -8.87 -10.53 -0.95
C GLU A 61 -7.99 -9.45 -0.31
N PHE A 62 -7.86 -8.32 -1.00
CA PHE A 62 -7.18 -7.14 -0.49
C PHE A 62 -7.91 -6.57 0.75
N ALA A 63 -7.21 -6.50 1.87
CA ALA A 63 -7.76 -6.00 3.14
C ALA A 63 -7.09 -4.71 3.65
N GLY A 64 -5.92 -4.35 3.13
CA GLY A 64 -5.23 -3.12 3.54
C GLY A 64 -3.83 -2.99 2.96
N PHE A 65 -3.29 -1.77 2.97
CA PHE A 65 -1.96 -1.48 2.42
C PHE A 65 -1.29 -0.34 3.16
N CYS A 66 0.02 -0.44 3.32
CA CYS A 66 0.84 0.68 3.76
C CYS A 66 2.20 0.64 3.07
N TYR A 67 2.78 1.80 2.76
CA TYR A 67 4.17 1.87 2.34
C TYR A 67 4.95 2.85 3.21
N ILE A 68 6.27 2.64 3.24
CA ILE A 68 7.23 3.39 4.04
C ILE A 68 8.11 4.23 3.10
N GLU A 69 8.32 5.48 3.48
CA GLU A 69 9.24 6.41 2.84
C GLU A 69 10.31 6.85 3.84
N THR A 70 11.53 7.02 3.36
CA THR A 70 12.65 7.52 4.15
C THR A 70 13.21 8.78 3.51
N TRP A 71 13.47 9.81 4.30
CA TRP A 71 14.05 11.07 3.81
C TRP A 71 15.07 11.64 4.82
N GLY A 72 15.74 12.74 4.46
CA GLY A 72 16.80 13.34 5.29
C GLY A 72 17.96 12.38 5.53
N ASN A 73 18.46 11.72 4.48
CA ASN A 73 19.52 10.73 4.55
C ASN A 73 19.22 9.55 5.50
N LYS A 74 17.98 9.03 5.43
CA LYS A 74 17.43 7.93 6.25
C LYS A 74 17.24 8.25 7.74
N GLN A 75 17.30 9.52 8.14
CA GLN A 75 17.01 9.93 9.52
C GLN A 75 15.52 9.96 9.83
N TYR A 76 14.68 10.20 8.83
CA TYR A 76 13.25 10.34 9.02
C TYR A 76 12.48 9.28 8.24
N VAL A 77 11.41 8.78 8.86
CA VAL A 77 10.50 7.80 8.29
C VAL A 77 9.11 8.42 8.24
N ALA A 78 8.43 8.23 7.12
CA ALA A 78 7.01 8.49 6.97
C ALA A 78 6.33 7.25 6.42
N ASN A 79 5.06 7.06 6.74
CA ASN A 79 4.24 6.02 6.15
C ASN A 79 2.95 6.60 5.61
N SER A 80 2.38 5.93 4.61
CA SER A 80 1.05 6.24 4.09
C SER A 80 0.33 4.92 3.91
N GLY A 81 -0.77 4.75 4.63
CA GLY A 81 -1.56 3.52 4.63
C GLY A 81 -3.04 3.77 4.45
N LEU A 82 -3.73 2.68 4.13
CA LEU A 82 -5.15 2.57 3.88
C LEU A 82 -5.69 1.28 4.51
#